data_AF-A0A2I1IMK3-F1
#
_entry.id   AF-A0A2I1IMK3-F1
#
_cell.length_a   1.000
_cell.length_b   1.000
_cell.length_c   1.000
_cell.angle_alpha   90.00
_cell.angle_beta   90.00
_cell.angle_gamma   90.00
#
_symmetry.space_group_name_H-M   'P 1'
#
loop_
_entity.id
_entity.type
_entity.pdbx_description
1 polymer ?
#
loop_
_entity_poly.entity_id
_entity_poly.type
_entity_poly.pdbx_seq_one_letter_code
_entity_poly.pdbx_strand_id
1 'polypeptide(L)'
;MRTVRPILSGQQPWGRSEITEPIISYTQAAIRTLLRAEIGSEFFSAPQRYVLNMSEDMFGPDRSMAEQALKMYAGHMMMFSAGDPDDPVPQLGQFAASSPAPFIEMVKMYAQMVAGEAALPPTYLGFVTDNPASADQIRATEARHVKRAERRQRTFGRAWQAALITAVALGGGMFPDNRLAVRWKDASTPTKAATTDAVVKQVQAGILPTNSPVTFHELGFDEAATNQLLQAQAQISRQQVMLATLAGGQLNRPGAGVDRGPGGE
;
A
#
# COMPACT_ATOMS: atom_id res chain seq x y z
N MET A 1 25.98 -18.48 14.64
CA MET A 1 25.68 -19.01 15.99
C MET A 1 24.17 -19.04 16.13
N ARG A 2 23.57 -20.24 16.10
CA ARG A 2 22.12 -20.46 16.05
C ARG A 2 21.50 -20.14 17.41
N THR A 3 20.43 -19.35 17.45
CA THR A 3 19.36 -19.55 18.44
C THR A 3 17.99 -19.36 17.79
N VAL A 4 17.49 -20.44 17.20
CA VAL A 4 16.05 -20.62 17.03
C VAL A 4 15.48 -20.90 18.41
N ARG A 5 14.64 -20.00 18.94
CA ARG A 5 13.79 -20.28 20.11
C ARG A 5 12.38 -19.71 19.90
N PRO A 6 11.37 -20.44 20.39
CA PRO A 6 9.97 -20.14 20.13
C PRO A 6 9.49 -18.95 20.98
N ILE A 7 8.37 -18.40 20.53
CA ILE A 7 7.51 -17.38 21.12
C ILE A 7 7.70 -17.24 22.65
N LEU A 8 8.37 -16.18 23.07
CA LEU A 8 8.31 -15.66 24.44
C LEU A 8 7.53 -14.33 24.36
N SER A 9 6.59 -14.03 25.26
CA SER A 9 6.82 -14.04 26.71
C SER A 9 8.05 -13.15 27.04
N GLY A 10 8.30 -12.82 28.30
CA GLY A 10 9.04 -11.61 28.71
C GLY A 10 10.54 -11.52 28.40
N GLN A 11 10.98 -11.64 27.14
CA GLN A 11 12.38 -11.57 26.71
C GLN A 11 12.73 -10.42 25.76
N GLN A 12 11.75 -9.61 25.35
CA GLN A 12 12.03 -8.38 24.58
C GLN A 12 11.32 -7.18 25.20
N PRO A 13 11.94 -6.54 26.21
CA PRO A 13 11.34 -5.39 26.91
C PRO A 13 11.08 -4.18 25.97
N TRP A 14 11.73 -4.13 24.81
CA TRP A 14 11.70 -3.00 23.87
C TRP A 14 10.74 -3.19 22.68
N GLY A 15 10.00 -4.30 22.62
CA GLY A 15 9.10 -4.61 21.50
C GLY A 15 9.77 -5.30 20.31
N ARG A 16 9.01 -5.45 19.20
CA ARG A 16 9.45 -6.11 17.96
C ARG A 16 9.31 -5.17 16.77
N SER A 17 10.31 -5.19 15.89
CA SER A 17 10.28 -4.50 14.61
C SER A 17 9.21 -5.08 13.68
N GLU A 18 8.59 -4.22 12.86
CA GLU A 18 7.76 -4.64 11.72
C GLU A 18 8.59 -5.17 10.56
N ILE A 19 9.86 -4.75 10.47
CA ILE A 19 10.84 -5.33 9.57
C ILE A 19 11.33 -6.62 10.23
N THR A 20 10.70 -7.72 9.87
CA THR A 20 10.99 -9.04 10.42
C THR A 20 12.28 -9.61 9.83
N GLU A 21 12.88 -10.57 10.52
CA GLU A 21 14.07 -11.28 10.03
C GLU A 21 13.86 -11.93 8.63
N PRO A 22 12.68 -12.54 8.33
CA PRO A 22 12.35 -12.96 6.97
C PRO A 22 12.44 -11.84 5.93
N ILE A 23 11.87 -10.65 6.21
CA ILE A 23 11.92 -9.50 5.28
C ILE A 23 13.37 -9.13 5.00
N ILE A 24 14.21 -9.03 6.04
CA ILE A 24 15.64 -8.74 5.89
C ILE A 24 16.32 -9.79 5.03
N SER A 25 16.07 -11.08 5.30
CA SER A 25 16.65 -12.20 4.55
C SER A 25 16.26 -12.18 3.08
N TYR A 26 14.98 -11.94 2.76
CA TYR A 26 14.50 -11.87 1.38
C TYR A 26 15.08 -10.66 0.65
N THR A 27 15.14 -9.49 1.29
CA THR A 27 15.78 -8.30 0.72
C THR A 27 17.27 -8.55 0.43
N GLN A 28 18.00 -9.16 1.37
CA GLN A 28 19.41 -9.51 1.15
C GLN A 28 19.58 -10.53 0.02
N ALA A 29 18.67 -11.50 -0.10
CA ALA A 29 18.70 -12.48 -1.19
C ALA A 29 18.40 -11.83 -2.55
N ALA A 30 17.46 -10.88 -2.60
CA ALA A 30 17.18 -10.09 -3.80
C ALA A 30 18.41 -9.26 -4.21
N ILE A 31 19.08 -8.58 -3.27
CA ILE A 31 20.31 -7.82 -3.54
C ILE A 31 21.40 -8.73 -4.15
N ARG A 32 21.65 -9.91 -3.55
CA ARG A 32 22.62 -10.86 -4.11
C ARG A 32 22.22 -11.35 -5.50
N THR A 33 20.93 -11.49 -5.77
CA THR A 33 20.41 -11.92 -7.07
C THR A 33 20.61 -10.85 -8.12
N LEU A 34 20.34 -9.58 -7.80
CA LEU A 34 20.60 -8.45 -8.68
C LEU A 34 22.09 -8.30 -9.00
N LEU A 35 22.96 -8.43 -8.01
CA LEU A 35 24.41 -8.42 -8.23
C LEU A 35 24.88 -9.56 -9.15
N ARG A 36 24.32 -10.77 -8.97
CA ARG A 36 24.60 -11.91 -9.87
C ARG A 36 24.07 -11.66 -11.28
N ALA A 37 22.94 -10.98 -11.42
CA ALA A 37 22.38 -10.63 -12.72
C ALA A 37 23.28 -9.64 -13.47
N GLU A 38 23.80 -8.62 -12.77
CA GLU A 38 24.73 -7.65 -13.32
C GLU A 38 26.03 -8.32 -13.77
N ILE A 39 26.65 -9.13 -12.89
CA ILE A 39 27.85 -9.91 -13.25
C ILE A 39 27.55 -10.87 -14.41
N GLY A 40 26.41 -11.57 -14.37
CA GLY A 40 25.98 -12.47 -15.45
C GLY A 40 25.79 -11.73 -16.78
N SER A 41 25.33 -10.48 -16.74
CA SER A 41 25.12 -9.66 -17.93
C SER A 41 26.40 -9.33 -18.67
N GLU A 42 27.53 -9.22 -17.96
CA GLU A 42 28.85 -9.05 -18.57
C GLU A 42 29.26 -10.28 -19.40
N PHE A 43 28.87 -11.49 -18.98
CA PHE A 43 29.14 -12.69 -19.79
C PHE A 43 28.20 -12.80 -21.01
N PHE A 44 27.07 -12.08 -21.03
CA PHE A 44 26.19 -12.02 -22.20
C PHE A 44 26.67 -11.02 -23.24
N SER A 45 27.36 -9.95 -22.83
CA SER A 45 27.93 -8.95 -23.75
C SER A 45 29.09 -9.52 -24.58
N ALA A 46 29.80 -10.52 -24.05
CA ALA A 46 30.91 -11.22 -24.70
C ALA A 46 30.60 -12.72 -24.92
N PRO A 47 29.80 -13.08 -25.93
CA PRO A 47 29.46 -14.48 -26.17
C PRO A 47 30.68 -15.31 -26.54
N GLN A 48 30.84 -16.45 -25.86
CA GLN A 48 31.89 -17.42 -26.17
C GLN A 48 31.59 -18.11 -27.50
N ARG A 49 32.55 -18.02 -28.41
CA ARG A 49 32.53 -18.70 -29.72
C ARG A 49 33.41 -19.91 -29.65
N TYR A 50 33.07 -20.94 -30.40
CA TYR A 50 33.90 -22.12 -30.54
C TYR A 50 34.06 -22.54 -31.99
N VAL A 51 35.17 -23.20 -32.28
CA VAL A 51 35.43 -23.83 -33.58
C VAL A 51 35.67 -25.31 -33.36
N LEU A 52 34.91 -26.13 -34.09
CA LEU A 52 35.08 -27.58 -34.17
C LEU A 52 35.79 -27.93 -35.48
N ASN A 53 36.46 -29.09 -35.52
CA ASN A 53 37.04 -29.69 -36.73
C ASN A 53 38.07 -28.80 -37.46
N MET A 54 38.98 -28.18 -36.71
CA MET A 54 40.04 -27.36 -37.29
C MET A 54 41.37 -28.12 -37.28
N SER A 55 41.95 -28.32 -38.47
CA SER A 55 43.21 -29.03 -38.70
C SER A 55 44.38 -28.06 -38.89
N GLU A 56 45.61 -28.52 -38.63
CA GLU A 56 46.82 -27.69 -38.55
C GLU A 56 47.22 -27.07 -39.91
N ASP A 57 46.82 -27.69 -41.01
CA ASP A 57 47.02 -27.24 -42.39
C ASP A 57 46.15 -26.03 -42.78
N MET A 58 45.03 -25.80 -42.08
CA MET A 58 44.15 -24.63 -42.33
C MET A 58 44.75 -23.29 -41.87
N PHE A 59 45.88 -23.32 -41.16
CA PHE A 59 46.48 -22.15 -40.53
C PHE A 59 47.47 -21.39 -41.41
N GLY A 60 47.68 -21.86 -42.66
CA GLY A 60 48.61 -21.26 -43.62
C GLY A 60 50.08 -21.53 -43.27
N PRO A 61 51.00 -21.43 -44.26
CA PRO A 61 52.38 -21.91 -44.12
C PRO A 61 53.28 -21.10 -43.17
N ASP A 62 52.83 -19.93 -42.68
CA ASP A 62 53.71 -18.92 -42.07
C ASP A 62 53.50 -18.69 -40.56
N ARG A 63 52.65 -19.45 -39.85
CA ARG A 63 52.41 -19.19 -38.42
C ARG A 63 52.22 -20.45 -37.58
N SER A 64 52.93 -20.51 -36.46
CA SER A 64 52.83 -21.62 -35.51
C SER A 64 51.43 -21.71 -34.89
N MET A 65 50.98 -22.94 -34.64
CA MET A 65 49.73 -23.27 -33.96
C MET A 65 49.53 -22.44 -32.67
N ALA A 66 50.62 -22.21 -31.94
CA ALA A 66 50.64 -21.45 -30.69
C ALA A 66 50.27 -19.97 -30.85
N GLU A 67 50.71 -19.29 -31.92
CA GLU A 67 50.40 -17.87 -32.14
C GLU A 67 48.93 -17.63 -32.52
N GLN A 68 48.33 -18.59 -33.25
CA GLN A 68 46.94 -18.49 -33.68
C GLN A 68 45.98 -18.95 -32.58
N ALA A 69 46.35 -19.97 -31.81
CA ALA A 69 45.67 -20.32 -30.58
C ALA A 69 45.68 -19.15 -29.57
N LEU A 70 46.80 -18.42 -29.45
CA LEU A 70 46.87 -17.23 -28.61
C LEU A 70 45.98 -16.09 -29.11
N LYS A 71 45.88 -15.87 -30.44
CA LYS A 71 44.96 -14.87 -31.02
C LYS A 71 43.49 -15.26 -30.88
N MET A 72 43.16 -16.54 -31.03
CA MET A 72 41.81 -17.06 -30.78
C MET A 72 41.45 -16.96 -29.30
N TYR A 73 42.37 -17.31 -28.41
CA TYR A 73 42.22 -17.16 -26.96
C TYR A 73 42.05 -15.68 -26.56
N ALA A 74 42.85 -14.78 -27.15
CA ALA A 74 42.72 -13.33 -27.00
C ALA A 74 41.40 -12.78 -27.58
N GLY A 75 40.80 -13.48 -28.55
CA GLY A 75 39.47 -13.21 -29.11
C GLY A 75 38.32 -13.94 -28.40
N HIS A 76 38.56 -14.58 -27.25
CA HIS A 76 37.58 -15.40 -26.52
C HIS A 76 36.97 -16.57 -27.33
N MET A 77 37.72 -17.10 -28.30
CA MET A 77 37.34 -18.27 -29.09
C MET A 77 37.94 -19.54 -28.48
N MET A 78 37.09 -20.52 -28.18
CA MET A 78 37.48 -21.84 -27.70
C MET A 78 37.68 -22.78 -28.90
N MET A 79 38.74 -23.60 -28.88
CA MET A 79 39.00 -24.56 -29.95
C MET A 79 38.81 -25.98 -29.40
N PHE A 80 38.00 -26.79 -30.07
CA PHE A 80 37.88 -28.22 -29.77
C PHE A 80 38.28 -29.01 -31.02
N SER A 81 39.38 -29.76 -30.93
CA SER A 81 39.78 -30.67 -31.99
C SER A 81 39.17 -32.04 -31.73
N ALA A 82 38.21 -32.42 -32.56
CA ALA A 82 37.71 -33.78 -32.73
C ALA A 82 36.88 -33.85 -34.02
N GLY A 83 37.54 -33.68 -35.17
CA GLY A 83 36.94 -33.89 -36.48
C GLY A 83 37.36 -35.22 -37.09
N ASP A 84 36.46 -35.81 -37.88
CA ASP A 84 36.71 -36.96 -38.74
C ASP A 84 37.89 -36.65 -39.69
N PRO A 85 38.95 -37.46 -39.75
CA PRO A 85 40.10 -37.23 -40.65
C PRO A 85 39.74 -37.11 -42.13
N ASP A 86 38.58 -37.65 -42.54
CA ASP A 86 38.17 -37.74 -43.93
C ASP A 86 37.37 -36.53 -44.45
N ASP A 87 36.88 -35.64 -43.57
CA ASP A 87 36.18 -34.40 -43.96
C ASP A 87 36.30 -33.27 -42.91
N PRO A 88 37.44 -32.54 -42.86
CA PRO A 88 37.67 -31.47 -41.90
C PRO A 88 37.00 -30.17 -42.36
N VAL A 89 35.66 -30.12 -42.35
CA VAL A 89 34.95 -28.84 -42.52
C VAL A 89 34.90 -28.12 -41.17
N PRO A 90 35.54 -26.93 -41.03
CA PRO A 90 35.55 -26.21 -39.78
C PRO A 90 34.14 -25.68 -39.47
N GLN A 91 33.61 -26.02 -38.30
CA GLN A 91 32.30 -25.55 -37.86
C GLN A 91 32.46 -24.46 -36.81
N LEU A 92 31.99 -23.25 -37.13
CA LEU A 92 31.89 -22.14 -36.21
C LEU A 92 30.55 -22.20 -35.48
N GLY A 93 30.62 -22.32 -34.16
CA GLY A 93 29.46 -22.27 -33.27
C GLY A 93 29.61 -21.18 -32.22
N GLN A 94 28.49 -20.84 -31.60
CA GLN A 94 28.44 -19.96 -30.44
C GLN A 94 27.65 -20.67 -29.35
N PHE A 95 28.08 -20.56 -28.09
CA PHE A 95 27.22 -21.01 -27.00
C PHE A 95 25.98 -20.12 -26.93
N ALA A 96 24.83 -20.74 -26.65
CA ALA A 96 23.61 -19.97 -26.44
C ALA A 96 23.83 -18.95 -25.33
N ALA A 97 23.58 -17.68 -25.62
CA ALA A 97 23.63 -16.63 -24.62
C ALA A 97 22.62 -16.98 -23.52
N SER A 98 23.07 -17.06 -22.27
CA SER A 98 22.15 -17.29 -21.16
C SER A 98 21.27 -16.04 -20.97
N SER A 99 20.01 -16.25 -20.61
CA SER A 99 19.05 -15.16 -20.44
C SER A 99 19.14 -14.58 -19.03
N PRO A 100 18.94 -13.26 -18.84
CA PRO A 100 18.79 -12.67 -17.51
C PRO A 100 17.43 -12.99 -16.85
N ALA A 101 16.47 -13.56 -17.60
CA ALA A 101 15.12 -13.84 -17.11
C ALA A 101 15.06 -14.63 -15.78
N PRO A 102 15.88 -15.66 -15.52
CA PRO A 102 15.85 -16.40 -14.26
C PRO A 102 16.14 -15.51 -13.03
N PHE A 103 17.02 -14.51 -13.16
CA PHE A 103 17.31 -13.60 -12.07
C PHE A 103 16.13 -12.67 -11.76
N ILE A 104 15.45 -12.19 -12.81
CA ILE A 104 14.25 -11.35 -12.66
C ILE A 104 13.14 -12.15 -11.97
N GLU A 105 12.91 -13.40 -12.37
CA GLU A 105 11.92 -14.27 -11.74
C GLU A 105 12.26 -14.58 -10.27
N MET A 106 13.54 -14.75 -9.94
CA MET A 106 13.97 -14.88 -8.54
C MET A 106 13.69 -13.61 -7.72
N VAL A 107 13.97 -12.41 -8.26
CA VAL A 107 13.67 -11.14 -7.57
C VAL A 107 12.16 -10.98 -7.36
N LYS A 108 11.35 -11.34 -8.38
CA LYS A 108 9.89 -11.37 -8.27
C LYS A 108 9.43 -12.29 -7.15
N MET A 109 9.98 -13.51 -7.07
CA MET A 109 9.68 -14.45 -5.98
C MET A 109 9.99 -13.84 -4.60
N TYR A 110 11.15 -13.22 -4.41
CA TYR A 110 11.49 -12.58 -3.13
C TYR A 110 10.56 -11.43 -2.78
N ALA A 111 10.19 -10.59 -3.75
CA ALA A 111 9.24 -9.51 -3.52
C ALA A 111 7.85 -10.05 -3.13
N GLN A 112 7.38 -11.15 -3.73
CA GLN A 112 6.15 -11.82 -3.30
C GLN A 112 6.23 -12.35 -1.86
N MET A 113 7.36 -12.93 -1.46
CA MET A 113 7.60 -13.36 -0.07
C MET A 113 7.57 -12.18 0.90
N VAL A 114 8.17 -11.05 0.54
CA VAL A 114 8.11 -9.80 1.33
C VAL A 114 6.69 -9.28 1.42
N ALA A 115 5.91 -9.26 0.33
CA ALA A 115 4.51 -8.85 0.36
C ALA A 115 3.68 -9.73 1.30
N GLY A 116 3.91 -11.05 1.27
CA GLY A 116 3.30 -12.00 2.19
C GLY A 116 3.58 -11.65 3.65
N GLU A 117 4.85 -11.42 4.00
CA GLU A 117 5.23 -11.16 5.40
C GLU A 117 4.88 -9.77 5.91
N ALA A 118 4.94 -8.75 5.04
CA ALA A 118 4.55 -7.39 5.38
C ALA A 118 3.02 -7.21 5.35
N ALA A 119 2.26 -8.23 4.93
CA ALA A 119 0.83 -8.14 4.64
C ALA A 119 0.53 -6.99 3.66
N LEU A 120 1.40 -6.81 2.65
CA LEU A 120 1.22 -5.82 1.60
C LEU A 120 0.48 -6.46 0.41
N PRO A 121 -0.39 -5.72 -0.28
CA PRO A 121 -0.90 -6.14 -1.57
C PRO A 121 0.27 -6.34 -2.56
N PRO A 122 0.30 -7.42 -3.37
CA PRO A 122 1.35 -7.63 -4.36
C PRO A 122 1.47 -6.48 -5.37
N THR A 123 0.35 -5.83 -5.69
CA THR A 123 0.31 -4.67 -6.58
C THR A 123 1.20 -3.51 -6.10
N TYR A 124 1.43 -3.37 -4.79
CA TYR A 124 2.28 -2.32 -4.23
C TYR A 124 3.77 -2.56 -4.52
N LEU A 125 4.16 -3.80 -4.84
CA LEU A 125 5.52 -4.16 -5.24
C LEU A 125 5.68 -4.29 -6.76
N GLY A 126 4.73 -3.76 -7.54
CA GLY A 126 4.80 -3.73 -9.01
C GLY A 126 4.29 -5.01 -9.69
N PHE A 127 3.64 -5.91 -8.96
CA PHE A 127 2.94 -7.06 -9.55
C PHE A 127 1.57 -6.62 -10.05
N VAL A 128 1.54 -6.06 -11.25
CA VAL A 128 0.30 -5.69 -11.93
C VAL A 128 -0.16 -6.86 -12.79
N THR A 129 -1.43 -7.25 -12.65
CA THR A 129 -2.09 -8.18 -13.56
C THR A 129 -2.71 -7.42 -14.72
N ASP A 130 -2.78 -8.03 -15.91
CA ASP A 130 -3.36 -7.38 -17.10
C ASP A 130 -4.84 -6.98 -16.92
N ASN A 131 -5.53 -7.62 -15.98
CA ASN A 131 -6.91 -7.29 -15.66
C ASN A 131 -6.97 -6.21 -14.54
N PRO A 132 -7.58 -5.04 -14.79
CA PRO A 132 -7.81 -4.05 -13.74
C PRO A 132 -8.70 -4.63 -12.64
N ALA A 133 -8.27 -4.47 -11.38
CA ALA A 133 -9.02 -4.98 -10.24
C ALA A 133 -10.27 -4.13 -9.98
N SER A 134 -11.39 -4.79 -9.67
CA SER A 134 -12.58 -4.09 -9.19
C SER A 134 -12.36 -3.49 -7.80
N ALA A 135 -13.18 -2.51 -7.40
CA ALA A 135 -13.08 -1.89 -6.08
C ALA A 135 -13.17 -2.91 -4.93
N ASP A 136 -14.00 -3.95 -5.07
CA ASP A 136 -14.13 -4.99 -4.04
C ASP A 136 -12.94 -5.94 -4.01
N GLN A 137 -12.33 -6.22 -5.16
CA GLN A 137 -11.07 -6.97 -5.21
C GLN A 137 -9.94 -6.19 -4.55
N ILE A 138 -9.82 -4.88 -4.83
CA ILE A 138 -8.82 -4.01 -4.18
C ILE A 138 -9.01 -4.06 -2.66
N ARG A 139 -10.23 -3.83 -2.17
CA ARG A 139 -10.55 -3.92 -0.73
C ARG A 139 -10.22 -5.28 -0.13
N ALA A 140 -10.54 -6.37 -0.84
CA ALA A 140 -10.25 -7.73 -0.38
C ALA A 140 -8.74 -7.98 -0.28
N THR A 141 -7.95 -7.49 -1.24
CA THR A 141 -6.49 -7.61 -1.20
C THR A 141 -5.83 -6.76 -0.12
N GLU A 142 -6.39 -5.58 0.16
CA GLU A 142 -5.91 -4.65 1.18
C GLU A 142 -6.38 -5.02 2.60
N ALA A 143 -7.41 -5.87 2.74
CA ALA A 143 -8.02 -6.18 4.04
C ALA A 143 -7.02 -6.67 5.11
N ARG A 144 -5.99 -7.45 4.73
CA ARG A 144 -4.94 -7.88 5.66
C ARG A 144 -4.03 -6.71 6.09
N HIS A 145 -3.70 -5.82 5.16
CA HIS A 145 -2.91 -4.62 5.43
C HIS A 145 -3.64 -3.69 6.39
N VAL A 146 -4.91 -3.40 6.09
CA VAL A 146 -5.81 -2.57 6.92
C VAL A 146 -5.92 -3.14 8.34
N LYS A 147 -6.22 -4.44 8.47
CA LYS A 147 -6.29 -5.08 9.81
C LYS A 147 -4.98 -5.00 10.59
N ARG A 148 -3.82 -5.04 9.93
CA ARG A 148 -2.52 -4.85 10.58
C ARG A 148 -2.36 -3.42 11.07
N ALA A 149 -2.75 -2.43 10.26
CA ALA A 149 -2.75 -1.02 10.63
C ALA A 149 -3.69 -0.74 11.82
N GLU A 150 -4.91 -1.25 11.82
CA GLU A 150 -5.87 -1.12 12.93
C GLU A 150 -5.32 -1.70 14.26
N ARG A 151 -4.63 -2.84 14.20
CA ARG A 151 -3.96 -3.41 15.39
C ARG A 151 -2.85 -2.49 15.92
N ARG A 152 -2.14 -1.78 15.05
CA ARG A 152 -1.14 -0.77 15.44
C ARG A 152 -1.78 0.48 16.01
N GLN A 153 -2.83 0.98 15.39
CA GLN A 153 -3.65 2.08 15.92
C GLN A 153 -4.13 1.79 17.35
N ARG A 154 -4.62 0.58 17.64
CA ARG A 154 -5.00 0.18 19.01
C ARG A 154 -3.83 0.22 20.00
N THR A 155 -2.65 -0.22 19.58
CA THR A 155 -1.44 -0.27 20.43
C THR A 155 -0.90 1.13 20.67
N PHE A 156 -0.72 1.92 19.60
CA PHE A 156 -0.23 3.29 19.67
C PHE A 156 -1.25 4.23 20.32
N GLY A 157 -2.56 3.98 20.18
CA GLY A 157 -3.60 4.75 20.84
C GLY A 157 -3.45 4.75 22.36
N ARG A 158 -3.06 3.61 22.95
CA ARG A 158 -2.77 3.53 24.39
C ARG A 158 -1.52 4.34 24.77
N ALA A 159 -0.47 4.28 23.94
CA ALA A 159 0.75 5.05 24.18
C ALA A 159 0.49 6.56 24.09
N TRP A 160 -0.27 7.01 23.09
CA TRP A 160 -0.70 8.40 22.96
C TRP A 160 -1.58 8.87 24.12
N GLN A 161 -2.52 8.04 24.56
CA GLN A 161 -3.34 8.33 25.74
C GLN A 161 -2.46 8.55 26.99
N ALA A 162 -1.49 7.66 27.23
CA ALA A 162 -0.57 7.79 28.36
C ALA A 162 0.30 9.06 28.26
N ALA A 163 0.79 9.38 27.06
CA ALA A 163 1.57 10.58 26.80
C ALA A 163 0.75 11.86 27.08
N LEU A 164 -0.51 11.91 26.63
CA LEU A 164 -1.41 13.05 26.87
C LEU A 164 -1.74 13.23 28.35
N ILE A 165 -2.03 12.13 29.06
CA ILE A 165 -2.28 12.17 30.52
C ILE A 165 -1.05 12.73 31.24
N THR A 166 0.14 12.24 30.87
CA THR A 166 1.40 12.70 31.46
C THR A 166 1.64 14.18 31.17
N ALA A 167 1.40 14.63 29.93
CA ALA A 167 1.57 16.04 29.55
C ALA A 167 0.66 16.98 30.34
N VAL A 168 -0.61 16.59 30.55
CA VAL A 168 -1.55 17.39 31.37
C VAL A 168 -1.13 17.41 32.84
N ALA A 169 -0.68 16.27 33.38
CA ALA A 169 -0.20 16.19 34.76
C ALA A 169 1.04 17.08 34.99
N LEU A 170 1.97 17.12 34.03
CA LEU A 170 3.14 18.02 34.08
C LEU A 170 2.74 19.51 34.04
N GLY A 171 1.63 19.84 33.40
CA GLY A 171 1.04 21.19 33.39
C GLY A 171 0.27 21.57 34.66
N GLY A 172 0.25 20.72 35.69
CA GLY A 172 -0.51 20.93 36.92
C GLY A 172 -2.01 20.67 36.77
N GLY A 173 -2.46 20.17 35.62
CA GLY A 173 -3.83 19.76 35.40
C GLY A 173 -4.09 18.33 35.88
N MET A 174 -5.34 18.01 36.18
CA MET A 174 -5.77 16.63 36.41
C MET A 174 -6.81 16.26 35.37
N PHE A 175 -6.69 15.06 34.79
CA PHE A 175 -7.77 14.53 33.96
C PHE A 175 -8.93 14.09 34.87
N PRO A 176 -10.14 14.63 34.68
CA PRO A 176 -11.28 14.32 35.55
C PRO A 176 -11.82 12.90 35.33
N ASP A 177 -11.46 12.25 34.23
CA ASP A 177 -11.97 10.94 33.87
C ASP A 177 -10.90 10.09 33.17
N ASN A 178 -10.79 8.81 33.53
CA ASN A 178 -9.87 7.84 32.90
C ASN A 178 -10.36 7.39 31.50
N ARG A 179 -11.31 8.11 30.91
CA ARG A 179 -11.99 7.77 29.66
C ARG A 179 -11.43 8.47 28.42
N LEU A 180 -10.28 9.13 28.53
CA LEU A 180 -9.57 9.67 27.37
C LEU A 180 -9.33 8.53 26.36
N ALA A 181 -9.90 8.65 25.17
CA ALA A 181 -9.76 7.64 24.12
C ALA A 181 -9.19 8.30 22.87
N VAL A 182 -8.08 7.76 22.37
CA VAL A 182 -7.52 8.18 21.09
C VAL A 182 -8.34 7.56 19.97
N ARG A 183 -8.96 8.39 19.15
CA ARG A 183 -9.65 7.98 17.93
C ARG A 183 -8.72 8.16 16.74
N TRP A 184 -8.47 7.08 16.02
CA TRP A 184 -7.73 7.10 14.76
C TRP A 184 -8.69 7.22 13.60
N LYS A 185 -8.22 7.85 12.52
CA LYS A 185 -8.90 7.77 11.23
C LYS A 185 -8.90 6.32 10.73
N ASP A 186 -9.97 5.93 10.05
CA ASP A 186 -10.08 4.63 9.41
C ASP A 186 -8.86 4.36 8.49
N ALA A 187 -8.22 3.21 8.70
CA ALA A 187 -7.05 2.77 7.97
C ALA A 187 -7.38 2.32 6.53
N SER A 188 -8.65 2.02 6.22
CA SER A 188 -9.08 1.60 4.88
C SER A 188 -9.19 2.75 3.88
N THR A 189 -9.09 4.01 4.35
CA THR A 189 -9.15 5.24 3.54
C THR A 189 -10.22 5.21 2.45
N PRO A 190 -11.51 4.99 2.80
CA PRO A 190 -12.57 4.89 1.83
C PRO A 190 -12.72 6.19 1.04
N THR A 191 -13.24 6.09 -0.19
CA THR A 191 -13.55 7.27 -0.99
C THR A 191 -14.67 8.06 -0.33
N LYS A 192 -14.66 9.39 -0.50
CA LYS A 192 -15.73 10.26 0.03
C LYS A 192 -17.11 9.78 -0.38
N ALA A 193 -17.27 9.32 -1.63
CA ALA A 193 -18.53 8.78 -2.13
C ALA A 193 -18.97 7.51 -1.37
N ALA A 194 -18.05 6.57 -1.11
CA ALA A 194 -18.36 5.35 -0.36
C ALA A 194 -18.73 5.67 1.10
N THR A 195 -18.02 6.60 1.75
CA THR A 195 -18.34 7.05 3.10
C THR A 195 -19.72 7.70 3.16
N THR A 196 -20.01 8.63 2.24
CA THR A 196 -21.32 9.30 2.20
C THR A 196 -22.47 8.32 1.98
N ASP A 197 -22.33 7.37 1.04
CA ASP A 197 -23.35 6.34 0.79
C ASP A 197 -23.58 5.46 2.03
N ALA A 198 -22.52 5.06 2.72
CA ALA A 198 -22.62 4.31 3.97
C ALA A 198 -23.35 5.11 5.08
N VAL A 199 -23.03 6.40 5.24
CA VAL A 199 -23.70 7.27 6.22
C VAL A 199 -25.16 7.48 5.88
N VAL A 200 -25.50 7.72 4.61
CA VAL A 200 -26.90 7.87 4.16
C VAL A 200 -27.71 6.63 4.50
N LYS A 201 -27.17 5.43 4.25
CA LYS A 201 -27.82 4.16 4.61
C LYS A 201 -28.02 4.00 6.12
N GLN A 202 -27.03 4.39 6.93
CA GLN A 202 -27.14 4.34 8.40
C GLN A 202 -28.19 5.32 8.94
N VAL A 203 -28.30 6.52 8.33
CA VAL A 203 -29.33 7.51 8.68
C VAL A 203 -30.72 7.00 8.28
N GLN A 204 -30.87 6.44 7.07
CA GLN A 204 -32.13 5.86 6.60
C GLN A 204 -32.58 4.67 7.45
N ALA A 205 -31.65 3.86 7.95
CA ALA A 205 -31.92 2.75 8.86
C ALA A 205 -32.23 3.22 10.30
N GLY A 206 -32.15 4.51 10.60
CA GLY A 206 -32.38 5.07 11.94
C GLY A 206 -31.26 4.80 12.94
N ILE A 207 -30.09 4.34 12.49
CA ILE A 207 -28.92 4.07 13.34
C ILE A 207 -28.24 5.40 13.71
N LEU A 208 -28.06 6.27 12.72
CA LEU A 208 -27.46 7.58 12.91
C LEU A 208 -28.53 8.68 12.83
N PRO A 209 -28.60 9.59 13.82
CA PRO A 209 -29.46 10.77 13.71
C PRO A 209 -28.95 11.71 12.60
N THR A 210 -29.86 12.22 11.78
CA THR A 210 -29.53 13.05 10.60
C THR A 210 -28.66 14.27 10.94
N ASN A 211 -28.97 14.95 12.04
CA ASN A 211 -28.38 16.24 12.41
C ASN A 211 -27.59 16.13 13.71
N SER A 212 -26.57 15.29 13.72
CA SER A 212 -25.76 15.00 14.91
C SER A 212 -24.28 15.19 14.65
N PRO A 213 -23.50 15.66 15.65
CA PRO A 213 -22.05 15.70 15.57
C PRO A 213 -21.44 14.37 15.13
N VAL A 214 -22.00 13.24 15.58
CA VAL A 214 -21.50 11.90 15.22
C VAL A 214 -21.61 11.68 13.72
N THR A 215 -22.74 12.03 13.11
CA THR A 215 -22.98 11.87 11.67
C THR A 215 -22.06 12.76 10.84
N PHE A 216 -21.82 14.00 11.28
CA PHE A 216 -20.87 14.89 10.59
C PHE A 216 -19.43 14.40 10.70
N HIS A 217 -19.05 13.84 11.86
CA HIS A 217 -17.74 13.22 12.01
C HIS A 217 -17.57 11.96 11.15
N GLU A 218 -18.59 11.10 11.02
CA GLU A 218 -18.56 9.95 10.11
C GLU A 218 -18.43 10.38 8.64
N LEU A 219 -18.98 11.53 8.27
CA LEU A 219 -18.76 12.17 6.95
C LEU A 219 -17.36 12.81 6.79
N GLY A 220 -16.56 12.84 7.86
CA GLY A 220 -15.21 13.38 7.86
C GLY A 220 -15.12 14.89 8.05
N PHE A 221 -16.16 15.55 8.55
CA PHE A 221 -16.08 16.95 8.97
C PHE A 221 -15.26 17.08 10.25
N ASP A 222 -14.49 18.16 10.35
CA ASP A 222 -13.79 18.51 11.58
C ASP A 222 -14.75 19.12 12.62
N GLU A 223 -14.27 19.31 13.85
CA GLU A 223 -15.10 19.87 14.93
C GLU A 223 -15.58 21.29 14.61
N ALA A 224 -14.74 22.09 13.94
CA ALA A 224 -15.09 23.46 13.57
C ALA A 224 -16.24 23.51 12.55
N ALA A 225 -16.15 22.76 11.46
CA ALA A 225 -17.20 22.66 10.46
C ALA A 225 -18.47 22.02 11.04
N THR A 226 -18.32 21.01 11.90
CA THR A 226 -19.45 20.39 12.61
C THR A 226 -20.22 21.42 13.43
N ASN A 227 -19.51 22.25 14.21
CA ASN A 227 -20.13 23.32 15.00
C ASN A 227 -20.81 24.37 14.13
N GLN A 228 -20.20 24.75 13.01
CA GLN A 228 -20.80 25.70 12.05
C GLN A 228 -22.09 25.16 11.43
N LEU A 229 -22.10 23.89 11.00
CA LEU A 229 -23.28 23.24 10.43
C LEU A 229 -24.43 23.16 11.44
N LEU A 230 -24.13 22.79 12.69
CA LEU A 230 -25.13 22.73 13.76
C LEU A 230 -25.72 24.10 14.08
N GLN A 231 -24.88 25.15 14.11
CA GLN A 231 -25.34 26.53 14.30
C GLN A 231 -26.23 26.99 13.15
N ALA A 232 -25.84 26.74 11.91
CA ALA A 232 -26.63 27.07 10.72
C ALA A 232 -28.01 26.38 10.76
N GLN A 233 -28.06 25.10 11.12
CA GLN A 233 -29.32 24.37 11.24
C GLN A 233 -30.21 24.88 12.38
N ALA A 234 -29.63 25.25 13.52
CA ALA A 234 -30.37 25.86 14.62
C ALA A 234 -30.98 27.20 14.21
N GLN A 235 -30.26 28.01 13.42
CA GLN A 235 -30.79 29.28 12.88
C GLN A 235 -31.95 29.04 11.90
N ILE A 236 -31.81 28.11 10.95
CA ILE A 236 -32.87 27.77 10.00
C ILE A 236 -34.12 27.28 10.74
N SER A 237 -33.96 26.39 11.72
CA SER A 237 -35.08 25.85 12.50
C SER A 237 -35.80 26.95 13.30
N ARG A 238 -35.05 27.87 13.91
CA ARG A 238 -35.62 29.04 14.61
C ARG A 238 -36.39 29.96 13.66
N GLN A 239 -35.85 30.22 12.47
CA GLN A 239 -36.51 31.02 11.46
C GLN A 239 -37.82 30.38 10.99
N GLN A 240 -37.83 29.06 10.78
CA GLN A 240 -39.04 28.32 10.40
C GLN A 240 -40.13 28.38 11.47
N VAL A 241 -39.77 28.19 12.75
CA VAL A 241 -40.72 28.33 13.87
C VAL A 241 -41.26 29.75 13.94
N MET A 242 -40.40 30.77 13.81
CA MET A 242 -40.81 32.18 13.80
C MET A 242 -41.80 32.47 12.65
N LEU A 243 -41.48 32.02 11.43
CA LEU A 243 -42.36 32.18 10.26
C LEU A 243 -43.72 31.48 10.47
N ALA A 244 -43.72 30.26 11.02
CA ALA A 244 -44.93 29.53 11.34
C ALA A 244 -45.79 30.26 12.39
N THR A 245 -45.17 30.83 13.44
CA THR A 245 -45.90 31.65 14.42
C THR A 245 -46.45 32.95 13.83
N LEU A 246 -45.73 33.60 12.92
CA LEU A 246 -46.20 34.83 12.25
C LEU A 246 -47.33 34.54 11.25
N ALA A 247 -47.25 33.42 10.52
CA ALA A 247 -48.31 32.96 9.62
C ALA A 247 -49.57 32.51 10.38
N GLY A 248 -49.41 31.80 11.50
CA GLY A 248 -50.53 31.42 12.37
C GLY A 248 -51.22 32.61 13.05
N GLY A 249 -50.48 33.69 13.32
CA GLY A 249 -51.01 34.93 13.89
C GLY A 249 -51.86 35.78 12.93
N GLN A 250 -51.78 35.57 11.62
CA GLN A 250 -52.59 36.31 10.64
C GLN A 250 -53.99 35.73 10.39
N LEU A 251 -54.23 34.45 10.74
CA LEU A 251 -55.55 33.81 10.56
C LEU A 251 -56.56 34.12 11.69
N ASN A 252 -56.13 34.78 12.77
CA ASN A 252 -56.99 35.10 13.92
C ASN A 252 -57.20 36.61 14.11
N ARG A 253 -57.40 37.36 13.01
CA ARG A 253 -58.00 38.71 13.09
C ARG A 253 -59.52 38.58 12.94
N PRO A 254 -60.32 38.78 14.00
CA PRO A 254 -61.77 38.90 13.84
C PRO A 254 -62.04 40.12 12.95
N GLY A 255 -62.83 39.93 11.89
CA GLY A 255 -63.22 41.00 10.99
C GLY A 255 -63.88 42.15 11.74
N ALA A 256 -63.43 43.37 11.46
CA ALA A 256 -64.12 44.58 11.88
C ALA A 256 -65.46 44.67 11.13
N GLY A 257 -66.52 44.17 11.79
CA GLY A 257 -67.91 44.28 11.37
C GLY A 257 -68.52 45.58 11.86
N VAL A 258 -69.02 46.37 10.90
CA VAL A 258 -69.65 47.68 11.01
C VAL A 258 -71.09 47.59 11.55
N ASP A 259 -71.39 48.45 12.54
CA ASP A 259 -72.63 49.21 12.83
C ASP A 259 -74.04 48.57 12.75
N ARG A 260 -74.78 48.63 13.86
CA ARG A 260 -76.23 48.96 13.93
C ARG A 260 -76.55 49.69 15.24
N GLY A 261 -77.07 50.92 15.12
CA GLY A 261 -77.33 51.87 16.21
C GLY A 261 -78.51 51.59 17.14
N PRO A 262 -78.75 52.46 18.15
CA PRO A 262 -79.80 52.26 19.14
C PRO A 262 -81.12 52.91 18.71
N GLY A 263 -82.22 52.18 18.91
CA GLY A 263 -83.58 52.71 18.94
C GLY A 263 -83.84 53.49 20.23
N GLY A 264 -84.79 54.41 20.17
CA GLY A 264 -85.00 55.47 21.14
C GLY A 264 -85.64 55.07 22.46
N GLU A 265 -85.50 55.99 23.42
CA GLU A 265 -86.58 56.77 24.06
C GLU A 265 -86.07 58.19 24.29
#